data_AF-A0A2V8C6X6-F1
#
_entry.id   AF-A0A2V8C6X6-F1
#
_cell.length_a   1.000
_cell.length_b   1.000
_cell.length_c   1.000
_cell.angle_alpha   90.00
_cell.angle_beta   90.00
_cell.angle_gamma   90.00
#
_symmetry.space_group_name_H-M   'P 1'
#
loop_
_entity.id
_entity.type
_entity.pdbx_description
1 polymer ?
#
loop_
_entity_poly.entity_id
_entity_poly.type
_entity_poly.pdbx_seq_one_letter_code
_entity_poly.pdbx_strand_id
1 'polypeptide(L)'
;MGRIPVRWDTTPAIFPFTTATGAQTFAVITKENHYGDVGSYCNDATICPPDRTATHPAYPEEYFMSSLTPDLSVNWRFQNTNPLSCTRNADGTLSCTSDHPRFFEWCVNAPAVDVNGTVFSNSEDGNLYEIDRNGNLVNTVFTQLAIGAAYTPLSIGPDGRIYTQNDGRMFVIGF
;
A
#
# COMPACT_ATOMS: atom_id res chain seq x y z
N MET A 1 15.47 -12.84 14.01
CA MET A 1 14.07 -13.01 13.55
C MET A 1 13.41 -11.66 13.63
N GLY A 2 13.29 -10.95 12.51
CA GLY A 2 12.50 -9.72 12.42
C GLY A 2 11.04 -10.11 12.21
N ARG A 3 10.17 -9.85 13.18
CA ARG A 3 8.75 -10.15 13.09
C ARG A 3 8.03 -8.88 12.68
N ILE A 4 7.54 -8.81 11.46
CA ILE A 4 6.77 -7.65 10.97
C ILE A 4 5.36 -7.74 11.59
N PRO A 5 4.94 -6.75 12.40
CA PRO A 5 3.62 -6.76 13.00
C PRO A 5 2.55 -6.52 11.92
N VAL A 6 1.73 -7.53 11.65
CA VAL A 6 0.50 -7.37 10.86
C VAL A 6 -0.48 -6.54 11.70
N ARG A 7 -0.85 -5.33 11.23
CA ARG A 7 -1.82 -4.47 11.92
C ARG A 7 -3.24 -5.05 11.82
N TRP A 8 -4.10 -4.68 12.78
CA TRP A 8 -5.48 -5.20 12.94
C TRP A 8 -6.42 -4.87 11.76
N ASP A 9 -6.02 -3.98 10.86
CA ASP A 9 -6.78 -3.47 9.72
C ASP A 9 -6.26 -3.97 8.36
N THR A 10 -5.40 -5.00 8.35
CA THR A 10 -4.80 -5.57 7.14
C THR A 10 -5.16 -7.05 6.97
N THR A 11 -5.55 -7.39 5.75
CA THR A 11 -5.61 -8.75 5.19
C THR A 11 -4.49 -8.87 4.15
N PRO A 12 -3.35 -9.51 4.46
CA PRO A 12 -2.26 -9.65 3.51
C PRO A 12 -2.67 -10.50 2.30
N ALA A 13 -2.11 -10.17 1.13
CA ALA A 13 -2.22 -11.03 -0.04
C ALA A 13 -1.06 -12.03 -0.09
N ILE A 14 -1.30 -13.22 -0.65
CA ILE A 14 -0.29 -14.26 -0.85
C ILE A 14 -0.08 -14.44 -2.35
N PHE A 15 1.16 -14.31 -2.79
CA PHE A 15 1.56 -14.56 -4.18
C PHE A 15 2.42 -15.81 -4.27
N PRO A 16 1.87 -16.97 -4.68
CA PRO A 16 2.64 -18.17 -4.92
C PRO A 16 3.43 -18.06 -6.24
N PHE A 17 4.69 -18.50 -6.25
CA PHE A 17 5.51 -18.51 -7.46
C PHE A 17 6.60 -19.59 -7.42
N THR A 18 7.16 -19.88 -8.58
CA THR A 18 8.32 -20.77 -8.74
C THR A 18 9.60 -19.95 -8.86
N THR A 19 10.62 -20.28 -8.06
CA THR A 19 11.93 -19.62 -8.11
C THR A 19 12.69 -19.97 -9.39
N ALA A 20 13.79 -19.25 -9.67
CA ALA A 20 14.70 -19.58 -10.78
C ALA A 20 15.30 -20.99 -10.66
N THR A 21 15.36 -21.56 -9.46
CA THR A 21 15.82 -22.94 -9.21
C THR A 21 14.73 -24.00 -9.36
N GLY A 22 13.49 -23.60 -9.70
CA GLY A 22 12.36 -24.50 -9.85
C GLY A 22 11.63 -24.84 -8.54
N ALA A 23 12.01 -24.22 -7.41
CA ALA A 23 11.35 -24.46 -6.12
C ALA A 23 10.05 -23.67 -6.02
N GLN A 24 8.99 -24.28 -5.49
CA GLN A 24 7.75 -23.58 -5.17
C GLN A 24 7.91 -22.79 -3.87
N THR A 25 7.46 -21.54 -3.88
CA THR A 25 7.48 -20.65 -2.71
C THR A 25 6.36 -19.62 -2.83
N PHE A 26 6.30 -18.66 -1.90
CA PHE A 26 5.35 -17.56 -1.95
C PHE A 26 5.94 -16.26 -1.39
N ALA A 27 5.34 -15.14 -1.75
CA ALA A 27 5.54 -13.86 -1.10
C ALA A 27 4.27 -13.43 -0.34
N VAL A 28 4.45 -12.74 0.78
CA VAL A 28 3.37 -12.08 1.51
C VAL A 28 3.39 -10.59 1.17
N ILE A 29 2.29 -10.07 0.66
CA ILE A 29 2.13 -8.65 0.34
C ILE A 29 1.28 -7.99 1.42
N THR A 30 1.80 -6.93 2.03
CA THR A 30 1.13 -6.24 3.13
C THR A 30 1.38 -4.74 3.06
N LYS A 31 0.42 -3.95 3.51
CA LYS A 31 0.70 -2.55 3.86
C LYS A 31 1.50 -2.46 5.15
N GLU A 32 2.31 -1.42 5.23
CA GLU A 32 3.21 -1.12 6.34
C GLU A 32 3.25 0.40 6.53
N ASN A 33 2.21 0.96 7.16
CA ASN A 33 2.12 2.39 7.46
C ASN A 33 2.93 2.73 8.72
N HIS A 34 3.81 3.73 8.63
CA HIS A 34 4.64 4.22 9.71
C HIS A 34 4.17 5.63 10.11
N TYR A 35 3.19 5.74 11.02
CA TYR A 35 2.65 7.03 11.51
C TYR A 35 3.53 7.79 12.52
N GLY A 36 3.83 9.07 12.33
CA GLY A 36 4.76 9.79 13.22
C GLY A 36 4.25 9.97 14.66
N ASP A 37 2.97 10.32 14.81
CA ASP A 37 2.44 10.92 16.04
C ASP A 37 1.53 10.00 16.86
N VAL A 38 1.11 8.86 16.29
CA VAL A 38 0.39 7.82 17.02
C VAL A 38 1.38 6.71 17.35
N GLY A 39 1.71 6.55 18.63
CA GLY A 39 2.67 5.55 19.10
C GLY A 39 2.46 4.16 18.49
N SER A 40 3.50 3.34 18.45
CA SER A 40 3.38 1.98 17.95
C SER A 40 2.53 1.12 18.92
N TYR A 41 1.62 0.28 18.41
CA TYR A 41 0.91 -0.76 19.19
C TYR A 41 1.83 -1.90 19.67
N CYS A 42 3.12 -1.73 19.48
CA CYS A 42 4.17 -2.69 19.72
C CYS A 42 4.89 -2.28 20.99
N ASN A 43 4.91 -3.19 21.96
CA ASN A 43 5.47 -2.94 23.28
C ASN A 43 6.95 -3.37 23.39
N ASP A 44 7.57 -3.73 22.27
CA ASP A 44 8.96 -4.18 22.19
C ASP A 44 9.80 -3.11 21.47
N ALA A 45 10.63 -2.43 22.25
CA ALA A 45 11.54 -1.39 21.78
C ALA A 45 12.58 -1.88 20.76
N THR A 46 12.82 -3.18 20.66
CA THR A 46 13.76 -3.77 19.69
C THR A 46 13.13 -3.98 18.33
N ILE A 47 11.81 -4.16 18.30
CA ILE A 47 11.00 -4.39 17.09
C ILE A 47 10.36 -3.07 16.62
N CYS A 48 9.99 -2.22 17.57
CA CYS A 48 9.32 -0.95 17.36
C CYS A 48 9.87 0.06 18.37
N PRO A 49 11.02 0.66 18.08
CA PRO A 49 11.74 1.44 19.07
C PRO A 49 10.95 2.67 19.56
N PRO A 50 11.10 3.01 20.86
CA PRO A 50 10.39 4.11 21.50
C PRO A 50 10.94 5.48 21.10
N ASP A 51 12.01 5.52 20.29
CA ASP A 51 12.62 6.70 19.68
C ASP A 51 11.77 7.32 18.56
N ARG A 52 10.57 6.78 18.28
CA ARG A 52 9.40 7.51 17.76
C ARG A 52 9.04 8.72 18.62
N THR A 53 9.75 9.80 18.33
CA THR A 53 9.83 11.05 19.06
C THR A 53 9.95 12.23 18.09
N ALA A 54 9.84 13.45 18.62
CA ALA A 54 9.81 14.69 17.83
C ALA A 54 11.05 14.98 16.95
N THR A 55 12.15 14.21 17.00
CA THR A 55 13.33 14.50 16.16
C THR A 55 13.76 13.41 15.17
N HIS A 56 13.77 12.09 15.44
CA HIS A 56 14.25 11.09 14.45
C HIS A 56 13.80 9.62 14.68
N PRO A 57 12.76 9.14 13.98
CA PRO A 57 12.30 7.73 14.10
C PRO A 57 12.10 6.85 12.84
N ALA A 58 12.61 7.17 11.64
CA ALA A 58 11.82 7.01 10.40
C ALA A 58 10.58 7.94 10.45
N TYR A 59 10.89 9.16 10.84
CA TYR A 59 10.22 10.42 10.54
C TYR A 59 11.08 11.03 9.42
N PRO A 60 10.52 11.44 8.28
CA PRO A 60 9.10 11.66 7.97
C PRO A 60 8.22 10.45 8.20
N GLU A 61 6.93 10.64 8.46
CA GLU A 61 5.97 9.54 8.27
C GLU A 61 6.19 8.92 6.90
N GLU A 62 6.17 7.59 6.84
CA GLU A 62 6.42 6.84 5.62
C GLU A 62 5.38 5.74 5.50
N TYR A 63 4.96 5.46 4.27
CA TYR A 63 3.86 4.54 4.03
C TYR A 63 4.28 3.58 2.94
N PHE A 64 4.41 2.30 3.29
CA PHE A 64 4.92 1.29 2.38
C PHE A 64 3.87 0.24 2.01
N MET A 65 3.93 -0.21 0.76
CA MET A 65 3.56 -1.56 0.41
C MET A 65 4.81 -2.43 0.44
N SER A 66 4.74 -3.56 1.14
CA SER A 66 5.89 -4.43 1.39
C SER A 66 5.63 -5.84 0.87
N SER A 67 6.62 -6.43 0.21
CA SER A 67 6.66 -7.85 -0.12
C SER A 67 7.63 -8.56 0.80
N LEU A 68 7.20 -9.68 1.37
CA LEU A 68 7.96 -10.46 2.34
C LEU A 68 8.15 -11.90 1.86
N THR A 69 9.27 -12.50 2.23
CA THR A 69 9.54 -13.94 2.08
C THR A 69 8.70 -14.77 3.06
N PRO A 70 8.67 -16.12 2.92
CA PRO A 70 7.97 -16.99 3.87
C PRO A 70 8.46 -16.89 5.32
N ASP A 71 9.72 -16.52 5.54
CA ASP A 71 10.31 -16.24 6.86
C ASP A 71 10.10 -14.78 7.33
N LEU A 72 9.27 -14.01 6.62
CA LEU A 72 8.92 -12.61 6.90
C LEU A 72 10.10 -11.63 6.77
N SER A 73 11.12 -12.00 6.01
CA SER A 73 12.18 -11.08 5.60
C SER A 73 11.68 -10.21 4.44
N VAL A 74 12.09 -8.95 4.39
CA VAL A 74 11.66 -8.01 3.34
C VAL A 74 12.32 -8.38 2.00
N ASN A 75 11.50 -8.59 0.96
CA ASN A 75 11.95 -8.66 -0.43
C ASN A 75 12.13 -7.25 -1.00
N TRP A 76 11.08 -6.44 -0.93
CA TRP A 76 11.06 -5.05 -1.41
C TRP A 76 10.02 -4.24 -0.64
N ARG A 77 10.18 -2.91 -0.71
CA ARG A 77 9.23 -1.92 -0.22
C ARG A 77 8.99 -0.86 -1.29
N PHE A 78 7.72 -0.52 -1.51
CA PHE A 78 7.31 0.60 -2.33
C PHE A 78 6.74 1.70 -1.43
N GLN A 79 7.42 2.85 -1.36
CA GLN A 79 7.00 3.99 -0.57
C GLN A 79 6.01 4.87 -1.36
N ASN A 80 4.90 5.25 -0.74
CA ASN A 80 4.09 6.32 -1.27
C ASN A 80 4.80 7.66 -1.06
N THR A 81 5.03 8.39 -2.14
CA THR A 81 5.73 9.68 -2.16
C THR A 81 4.91 10.81 -2.79
N ASN A 82 3.61 10.59 -3.02
CA ASN A 82 2.75 11.64 -3.57
C ASN A 82 2.44 12.71 -2.50
N PRO A 83 2.77 14.00 -2.70
CA PRO A 83 2.41 15.07 -1.77
C PRO A 83 1.11 15.80 -2.15
N LEU A 84 0.46 15.40 -3.24
CA LEU A 84 -0.60 16.15 -3.90
C LEU A 84 -2.00 15.67 -3.50
N SER A 85 -2.78 16.56 -2.89
CA SER A 85 -4.24 16.44 -2.85
C SER A 85 -4.84 16.88 -4.18
N CYS A 86 -5.46 15.96 -4.90
CA CYS A 86 -6.07 16.24 -6.21
C CYS A 86 -7.60 16.17 -6.15
N THR A 87 -8.27 17.00 -6.95
CA THR A 87 -9.73 16.95 -7.17
C THR A 87 -10.00 16.89 -8.66
N ARG A 88 -10.97 16.06 -9.06
CA ARG A 88 -11.42 15.97 -10.45
C ARG A 88 -12.41 17.09 -10.77
N ASN A 89 -12.09 17.89 -11.76
CA ASN A 89 -12.91 18.98 -12.27
C ASN A 89 -14.04 18.44 -13.16
N ALA A 90 -15.05 19.29 -13.42
CA ALA A 90 -16.18 18.93 -14.27
C ALA A 90 -15.77 18.62 -15.74
N ASP A 91 -14.64 19.17 -16.19
CA ASP A 91 -14.06 18.90 -17.51
C ASP A 91 -13.18 17.63 -17.56
N GLY A 92 -13.06 16.92 -16.42
CA GLY A 92 -12.30 15.69 -16.28
C GLY A 92 -10.82 15.89 -15.90
N THR A 93 -10.30 17.12 -15.93
CA THR A 93 -8.92 17.43 -15.50
C THR A 93 -8.77 17.30 -13.98
N LEU A 94 -7.52 17.25 -13.49
CA LEU A 94 -7.22 17.25 -12.06
C LEU A 94 -6.63 18.60 -11.64
N SER A 95 -7.17 19.17 -10.57
CA SER A 95 -6.55 20.29 -9.85
C SER A 95 -5.92 19.76 -8.58
N CYS A 96 -4.62 20.02 -8.40
CA CYS A 96 -3.84 19.44 -7.32
C CYS A 96 -3.14 20.52 -6.48
N THR A 97 -3.09 20.31 -5.17
CA THR A 97 -2.36 21.15 -4.22
C THR A 97 -1.32 20.30 -3.50
N SER A 98 -0.08 20.77 -3.41
CA SER A 98 0.96 20.11 -2.62
C SER A 98 0.81 20.50 -1.15
N ASP A 99 0.07 19.70 -0.39
CA ASP A 99 -0.29 19.96 1.01
C ASP A 99 -0.01 18.78 1.96
N HIS A 100 0.49 17.64 1.45
CA HIS A 100 0.87 16.48 2.25
C HIS A 100 2.40 16.30 2.29
N PRO A 101 3.13 17.05 3.15
CA PRO A 101 4.60 16.99 3.22
C PRO A 101 5.15 15.66 3.74
N ARG A 102 4.27 14.79 4.27
CA ARG A 102 4.57 13.43 4.73
C ARG A 102 3.94 12.36 3.84
N PHE A 103 3.40 12.76 2.69
CA PHE A 103 2.69 11.91 1.76
C PHE A 103 1.44 11.27 2.40
N PHE A 104 0.83 10.33 1.69
CA PHE A 104 -0.43 9.71 2.06
C PHE A 104 -0.25 8.28 2.52
N GLU A 105 -1.08 7.88 3.48
CA GLU A 105 -1.09 6.50 3.95
C GLU A 105 -1.71 5.53 2.94
N TRP A 106 -1.39 4.24 3.10
CA TRP A 106 -2.12 3.19 2.42
C TRP A 106 -3.39 2.84 3.22
N CYS A 107 -4.55 3.30 2.75
CA CYS A 107 -5.85 2.94 3.35
C CYS A 107 -6.37 1.55 2.92
N VAL A 108 -5.65 0.85 2.04
CA VAL A 108 -6.00 -0.51 1.62
C VAL A 108 -6.07 -1.45 2.83
N ASN A 109 -7.09 -2.31 2.88
CA ASN A 109 -7.12 -3.44 3.83
C ASN A 109 -6.86 -4.78 3.16
N ALA A 110 -7.15 -4.91 1.87
CA ALA A 110 -6.90 -6.14 1.11
C ALA A 110 -6.34 -5.76 -0.28
N PRO A 111 -5.00 -5.73 -0.45
CA PRO A 111 -4.40 -5.54 -1.76
C PRO A 111 -4.70 -6.77 -2.63
N ALA A 112 -4.77 -6.58 -3.95
CA ALA A 112 -4.86 -7.72 -4.88
C ALA A 112 -3.52 -7.92 -5.58
N VAL A 113 -3.24 -9.17 -5.95
CA VAL A 113 -2.04 -9.54 -6.69
C VAL A 113 -2.44 -10.41 -7.87
N ASP A 114 -1.95 -10.08 -9.06
CA ASP A 114 -2.21 -10.87 -10.27
C ASP A 114 -1.28 -12.10 -10.38
N VAL A 115 -1.44 -12.86 -11.47
CA VAL A 115 -0.63 -14.05 -11.76
C VAL A 115 0.85 -13.74 -12.04
N ASN A 116 1.17 -12.50 -12.41
CA ASN A 116 2.54 -12.05 -12.67
C ASN A 116 3.24 -11.57 -11.40
N GLY A 117 2.50 -11.41 -10.30
CA GLY A 117 2.99 -10.83 -9.06
C GLY A 117 2.84 -9.31 -8.99
N THR A 118 2.07 -8.71 -9.91
CA THR A 118 1.73 -7.29 -9.90
C THR A 118 0.76 -7.01 -8.77
N VAL A 119 1.13 -6.09 -7.88
CA VAL A 119 0.37 -5.67 -6.72
C VAL A 119 -0.46 -4.45 -7.08
N PHE A 120 -1.74 -4.51 -6.73
CA PHE A 120 -2.68 -3.41 -6.83
C PHE A 120 -3.08 -2.94 -5.44
N SER A 121 -3.03 -1.63 -5.20
CA SER A 121 -3.26 -1.05 -3.88
C SER A 121 -3.83 0.36 -3.95
N ASN A 122 -4.86 0.65 -3.14
CA ASN A 122 -5.37 2.00 -2.98
C ASN A 122 -4.59 2.76 -1.92
N SER A 123 -4.30 4.02 -2.22
CA SER A 123 -3.77 4.98 -1.26
C SER A 123 -4.81 6.07 -0.96
N GLU A 124 -4.67 6.69 0.20
CA GLU A 124 -5.51 7.79 0.68
C GLU A 124 -5.49 9.02 -0.25
N ASP A 125 -4.39 9.17 -1.01
CA ASP A 125 -4.22 10.21 -2.05
C ASP A 125 -5.22 10.09 -3.22
N GLY A 126 -6.01 9.02 -3.24
CA GLY A 126 -7.05 8.74 -4.21
C GLY A 126 -6.58 7.97 -5.43
N ASN A 127 -5.31 7.54 -5.48
CA ASN A 127 -4.79 6.73 -6.55
C ASN A 127 -4.89 5.22 -6.22
N LEU A 128 -5.30 4.46 -7.22
CA LEU A 128 -4.97 3.04 -7.32
C LEU A 128 -3.58 2.92 -7.92
N TYR A 129 -2.67 2.24 -7.23
CA TYR A 129 -1.32 1.97 -7.67
C TYR A 129 -1.21 0.56 -8.26
N GLU A 130 -0.43 0.45 -9.33
CA GLU A 130 0.02 -0.80 -9.92
C GLU A 130 1.54 -0.91 -9.73
N ILE A 131 1.99 -1.91 -8.96
CA ILE A 131 3.38 -2.11 -8.56
C ILE A 131 3.82 -3.48 -9.05
N ASP A 132 4.91 -3.57 -9.80
CA ASP A 132 5.39 -4.84 -10.32
C ASP A 132 5.91 -5.78 -9.23
N ARG A 133 6.16 -7.04 -9.60
CA ARG A 133 6.68 -8.07 -8.67
C ARG A 133 8.03 -7.75 -8.02
N ASN A 134 8.75 -6.75 -8.53
CA ASN A 134 10.05 -6.30 -8.04
C ASN A 134 9.95 -5.00 -7.21
N GLY A 135 8.73 -4.48 -7.01
CA GLY A 135 8.49 -3.26 -6.23
C GLY A 135 8.59 -1.96 -7.02
N ASN A 136 8.58 -2.00 -8.36
CA ASN A 136 8.60 -0.79 -9.19
C ASN A 136 7.18 -0.32 -9.53
N LEU A 137 6.98 1.00 -9.60
CA LEU A 137 5.73 1.57 -10.09
C LEU A 137 5.55 1.25 -11.59
N VAL A 138 4.41 0.66 -11.93
CA VAL A 138 3.97 0.45 -13.32
C VAL A 138 3.04 1.58 -13.74
N ASN A 139 2.02 1.86 -12.93
CA ASN A 139 1.00 2.85 -13.27
C ASN A 139 0.26 3.37 -12.02
N THR A 140 -0.44 4.50 -12.17
CA THR A 140 -1.41 5.01 -11.20
C THR A 140 -2.70 5.43 -11.90
N VAL A 141 -3.83 5.23 -11.21
CA VAL A 141 -5.15 5.68 -11.69
C VAL A 141 -5.84 6.47 -10.59
N PHE A 142 -6.06 7.76 -10.83
CA PHE A 142 -6.79 8.61 -9.90
C PHE A 142 -8.29 8.27 -9.90
N THR A 143 -8.78 7.79 -8.76
CA THR A 143 -10.18 7.49 -8.51
C THR A 143 -10.88 8.69 -7.87
N GLN A 144 -10.54 9.01 -6.62
CA GLN A 144 -11.12 10.10 -5.83
C GLN A 144 -10.23 10.34 -4.60
N LEU A 145 -9.85 11.59 -4.29
CA LEU A 145 -9.17 11.88 -3.01
C LEU A 145 -10.10 11.52 -1.85
N ALA A 146 -9.58 10.73 -0.89
CA ALA A 146 -10.40 10.05 0.11
C ALA A 146 -9.68 9.95 1.47
N ILE A 147 -9.39 11.11 2.05
CA ILE A 147 -8.70 11.22 3.35
C ILE A 147 -9.57 10.62 4.47
N GLY A 148 -8.99 9.70 5.25
CA GLY A 148 -9.65 8.96 6.32
C GLY A 148 -10.58 7.83 5.86
N ALA A 149 -10.62 7.52 4.55
CA ALA A 149 -11.41 6.41 4.03
C ALA A 149 -10.73 5.05 4.31
N ALA A 150 -10.91 4.55 5.53
CA ALA A 150 -10.35 3.27 5.94
C ALA A 150 -11.07 2.07 5.29
N TYR A 151 -10.35 0.94 5.24
CA TYR A 151 -10.88 -0.37 4.84
C TYR A 151 -11.37 -0.44 3.39
N THR A 152 -10.48 -0.10 2.45
CA THR A 152 -10.77 -0.18 1.01
C THR A 152 -10.26 -1.49 0.40
N PRO A 153 -11.10 -2.53 0.23
CA PRO A 153 -10.69 -3.78 -0.39
C PRO A 153 -10.67 -3.63 -1.90
N LEU A 154 -9.85 -4.46 -2.56
CA LEU A 154 -9.95 -4.64 -4.01
C LEU A 154 -9.87 -6.10 -4.41
N SER A 155 -10.35 -6.38 -5.62
CA SER A 155 -10.34 -7.71 -6.22
C SER A 155 -10.07 -7.62 -7.72
N ILE A 156 -9.54 -8.69 -8.29
CA ILE A 156 -9.33 -8.83 -9.73
C ILE A 156 -10.34 -9.85 -10.24
N GLY A 157 -11.14 -9.46 -11.23
CA GLY A 157 -12.10 -10.35 -11.86
C GLY A 157 -11.43 -11.31 -12.84
N PRO A 158 -12.13 -12.40 -13.24
CA PRO A 158 -11.64 -13.31 -14.27
C PRO A 158 -11.51 -12.64 -15.65
N ASP A 159 -12.12 -11.48 -15.83
CA ASP A 159 -11.98 -10.59 -16.98
C ASP A 159 -10.72 -9.71 -16.94
N GLY A 160 -9.91 -9.82 -15.89
CA GLY A 160 -8.70 -9.02 -15.68
C GLY A 160 -8.98 -7.60 -15.18
N ARG A 161 -10.25 -7.24 -14.91
CA ARG A 161 -10.59 -5.91 -14.39
C ARG A 161 -10.37 -5.85 -12.89
N ILE A 162 -10.03 -4.65 -12.43
CA ILE A 162 -9.82 -4.34 -11.03
C ILE A 162 -11.10 -3.71 -10.49
N TYR A 163 -11.63 -4.31 -9.44
CA TYR A 163 -12.82 -3.87 -8.73
C TYR A 163 -12.38 -3.35 -7.37
N THR A 164 -12.47 -2.04 -7.19
CA THR A 164 -11.89 -1.37 -6.01
C THR A 164 -12.89 -0.41 -5.38
N GLN A 165 -12.94 -0.37 -4.05
CA GLN A 165 -13.74 0.61 -3.32
C GLN A 165 -12.88 1.82 -2.95
N ASN A 166 -13.40 3.03 -3.13
CA ASN A 166 -12.81 4.23 -2.56
C ASN A 166 -13.90 5.27 -2.20
N ASP A 167 -13.83 5.88 -1.02
CA ASP A 167 -14.82 6.85 -0.50
C ASP A 167 -16.30 6.38 -0.64
N GLY A 168 -16.58 5.13 -0.25
CA GLY A 168 -17.92 4.53 -0.36
C GLY A 168 -18.42 4.30 -1.80
N ARG A 169 -17.56 4.49 -2.81
CA ARG A 169 -17.88 4.24 -4.21
C ARG A 169 -17.08 3.06 -4.74
N MET A 170 -17.70 2.27 -5.61
CA MET A 170 -17.04 1.19 -6.34
C MET A 170 -16.55 1.69 -7.69
N PHE A 171 -15.30 1.42 -8.00
CA PHE A 171 -14.66 1.71 -9.28
C PHE A 171 -14.32 0.39 -9.98
N VAL A 172 -14.44 0.40 -11.31
CA VAL A 172 -14.01 -0.68 -12.19
C VAL A 172 -12.95 -0.12 -13.12
N ILE A 173 -11.76 -0.71 -13.08
CA ILE A 173 -10.59 -0.24 -13.83
C ILE A 173 -10.08 -1.37 -14.72
N GLY A 174 -9.70 -1.03 -15.94
CA GLY A 174 -9.34 -2.00 -16.98
C GLY A 174 -10.41 -2.11 -18.08
N PHE A 175 -10.01 -2.63 -19.23
CA PHE A 175 -10.85 -2.75 -20.43
C PHE A 175 -11.28 -4.19 -20.67
#